data_AF-A0A259DPF3-F1
#
_entry.id   AF-A0A259DPF3-F1
#
_cell.length_a   1.000
_cell.length_b   1.000
_cell.length_c   1.000
_cell.angle_alpha   90.00
_cell.angle_beta   90.00
_cell.angle_gamma   90.00
#
_symmetry.space_group_name_H-M   'P 1'
#
loop_
_entity.id
_entity.type
_entity.pdbx_description
1 polymer ?
#
loop_
_entity_poly.entity_id
_entity_poly.type
_entity_poly.pdbx_seq_one_letter_code
_entity_poly.pdbx_strand_id
1 'polypeptide(L)'
;MAQNHTEVEQMMKDQGCNGDRITSELIQSRIAEVDYQTIVIAGQKLMYCGIKMDNGFVVVGKPATCIDPANWRDEIGQKISYDNTFSEIWRLEAYRKLSGEKK
;
A
#
# COMPACT_ATOMS: atom_id res chain seq x y z
N MET A 1 -3.30 -9.74 -3.52
CA MET A 1 -3.79 -9.70 -4.91
C MET A 1 -3.59 -8.28 -5.37
N ALA A 2 -2.62 -8.03 -6.26
CA ALA A 2 -2.34 -6.70 -6.78
C ALA A 2 -3.63 -6.16 -7.39
N GLN A 3 -4.16 -5.06 -6.83
CA GLN A 3 -5.28 -4.36 -7.45
C GLN A 3 -4.78 -3.87 -8.81
N ASN A 4 -5.44 -4.29 -9.89
CA ASN A 4 -5.13 -3.85 -11.25
C ASN A 4 -5.60 -2.40 -11.40
N HIS A 5 -4.84 -1.47 -10.83
CA HIS A 5 -5.18 -0.04 -10.78
C HIS A 5 -5.45 0.52 -12.18
N THR A 6 -4.72 0.04 -13.19
CA THR A 6 -4.90 0.42 -14.60
C THR A 6 -6.27 0.05 -15.17
N GLU A 7 -6.78 -1.15 -14.86
CA GLU A 7 -8.09 -1.60 -15.37
C GLU A 7 -9.23 -0.82 -14.73
N VAL A 8 -9.14 -0.58 -13.41
CA VAL A 8 -10.14 0.21 -12.68
C VAL A 8 -10.12 1.66 -13.16
N GLU A 9 -8.95 2.24 -13.42
CA GLU A 9 -8.84 3.58 -13.99
C GLU A 9 -9.46 3.69 -15.39
N GLN A 10 -9.31 2.67 -16.24
CA GLN A 10 -9.95 2.61 -17.55
C GLN A 10 -11.48 2.60 -17.40
N MET A 11 -12.00 1.73 -16.53
CA MET A 11 -13.44 1.66 -16.24
C MET A 11 -13.99 2.99 -15.69
N MET A 12 -13.23 3.67 -14.84
CA MET A 12 -13.62 4.98 -14.30
C MET A 12 -13.69 6.06 -15.39
N LYS A 13 -12.75 6.06 -16.34
CA LYS A 13 -12.78 6.97 -17.49
C LYS A 13 -14.00 6.71 -18.37
N ASP A 14 -14.28 5.43 -18.67
CA ASP A 14 -15.43 5.03 -19.49
C ASP A 14 -16.77 5.38 -18.85
N GLN A 15 -16.84 5.38 -17.52
CA GLN A 15 -18.04 5.74 -16.74
C GLN A 15 -18.10 7.24 -16.37
N GLY A 16 -17.19 8.07 -16.87
CA GLY A 16 -17.21 9.52 -16.62
C GLY A 16 -16.94 9.94 -15.16
N CYS A 17 -16.23 9.12 -14.40
CA CYS A 17 -15.89 9.39 -13.00
C CYS A 17 -14.78 10.45 -12.87
N ASN A 18 -15.15 11.73 -13.00
CA ASN A 18 -14.25 12.89 -12.98
C ASN A 18 -14.20 13.63 -11.64
N GLY A 19 -14.73 13.03 -10.58
CA GLY A 19 -14.70 13.61 -9.23
C GLY A 19 -13.28 13.78 -8.68
N ASP A 20 -13.17 14.62 -7.64
CA ASP A 20 -11.92 14.83 -6.92
C ASP A 20 -11.44 13.52 -6.28
N ARG A 21 -10.18 13.14 -6.54
CA ARG A 21 -9.64 11.81 -6.18
C ARG A 21 -8.23 11.90 -5.64
N ILE A 22 -7.88 10.92 -4.82
CA ILE A 22 -6.49 10.67 -4.43
C ILE A 22 -5.89 9.80 -5.53
N THR A 23 -4.83 10.26 -6.17
CA THR A 23 -4.13 9.48 -7.20
C THR A 23 -2.93 8.75 -6.60
N SER A 24 -2.52 7.66 -7.25
CA SER A 24 -1.36 6.89 -6.85
C SER A 24 -0.09 7.73 -6.91
N GLU A 25 0.04 8.62 -7.90
CA GLU A 25 1.19 9.52 -8.05
C GLU A 25 1.28 10.52 -6.89
N LEU A 26 0.13 11.03 -6.40
CA LEU A 26 0.12 11.93 -5.25
C LEU A 26 0.65 11.22 -4.01
N ILE A 27 0.20 9.98 -3.75
CA ILE A 27 0.70 9.18 -2.62
C ILE A 27 2.20 8.94 -2.78
N GLN A 28 2.63 8.49 -3.96
CA GLN A 28 4.04 8.19 -4.25
C GLN A 28 4.94 9.42 -4.09
N SER A 29 4.50 10.59 -4.54
CA SER A 29 5.26 11.85 -4.41
C SER A 29 5.55 12.25 -2.96
N ARG A 30 4.79 11.70 -2.01
CA ARG A 30 4.92 11.98 -0.58
C ARG A 30 5.63 10.87 0.19
N ILE A 31 6.05 9.80 -0.49
CA ILE A 31 6.88 8.76 0.12
C ILE A 31 8.30 9.30 0.27
N ALA A 32 8.78 9.34 1.50
CA ALA A 32 10.15 9.72 1.82
C ALA A 32 11.10 8.52 1.82
N GLU A 33 10.63 7.38 2.33
CA GLU A 33 11.46 6.19 2.53
C GLU A 33 10.61 4.92 2.54
N VAL A 34 11.16 3.83 2.03
CA VAL A 34 10.54 2.50 2.08
C VAL A 34 11.55 1.52 2.64
N ASP A 35 11.17 0.79 3.68
CA ASP A 35 12.02 -0.21 4.33
C ASP A 35 11.27 -1.53 4.48
N TYR A 36 12.02 -2.63 4.49
CA TYR A 36 11.48 -3.98 4.55
C TYR A 36 12.14 -4.76 5.68
N GLN A 37 11.32 -5.46 6.46
CA GLN A 37 11.81 -6.31 7.54
C GLN A 37 11.14 -7.67 7.51
N THR A 38 11.95 -8.72 7.53
CA THR A 38 11.43 -10.07 7.72
C THR A 38 11.41 -10.41 9.21
N ILE A 39 10.25 -10.83 9.71
CA ILE A 39 10.02 -11.23 11.09
C ILE A 39 9.53 -12.69 11.10
N VAL A 40 9.96 -13.46 12.09
CA VAL A 40 9.48 -14.84 12.29
C VAL A 40 8.55 -14.88 13.50
N ILE A 41 7.30 -15.30 13.28
CA ILE A 41 6.30 -15.46 14.35
C ILE A 41 5.79 -16.90 14.29
N ALA A 42 5.84 -17.62 15.43
CA ALA A 42 5.40 -19.01 15.53
C ALA A 42 6.02 -19.93 14.45
N GLY A 43 7.28 -19.70 14.08
CA GLY A 43 7.99 -20.47 13.05
C GLY A 43 7.66 -20.07 11.60
N GLN A 44 6.81 -19.07 11.38
CA GLN A 44 6.42 -18.57 10.06
C GLN A 44 7.13 -17.26 9.72
N LYS A 45 7.68 -17.17 8.49
CA LYS A 45 8.32 -15.94 7.99
C LYS A 45 7.27 -14.98 7.44
N LEU A 46 7.35 -13.73 7.89
CA LEU A 46 6.51 -12.62 7.48
C LEU A 46 7.40 -11.49 6.97
N MET A 47 7.14 -10.96 5.78
CA MET A 47 7.80 -9.75 5.32
C MET A 47 6.90 -8.54 5.55
N TYR A 48 7.36 -7.60 6.36
CA TYR A 48 6.74 -6.31 6.57
C TYR A 48 7.36 -5.28 5.63
N CYS A 49 6.56 -4.31 5.25
CA CYS A 49 6.98 -3.10 4.56
C CYS A 49 6.57 -1.91 5.43
N GLY A 50 7.52 -1.02 5.72
CA GLY A 50 7.27 0.28 6.30
C GLY A 50 7.43 1.35 5.23
N ILE A 51 6.43 2.21 5.07
CA ILE A 51 6.50 3.37 4.17
C ILE A 51 6.44 4.63 5.03
N LYS A 52 7.52 5.39 5.03
CA LYS A 52 7.61 6.69 5.70
C LYS A 52 7.18 7.78 4.76
N MET A 53 6.24 8.60 5.21
CA MET A 53 5.74 9.76 4.48
C MET A 53 6.61 11.00 4.75
N ASP A 54 6.50 12.01 3.88
CA ASP A 54 7.20 13.31 3.94
C ASP A 54 7.06 14.05 5.29
N ASN A 55 5.97 13.83 6.00
CA ASN A 55 5.67 14.38 7.32
C ASN A 55 6.22 13.53 8.49
N GLY A 56 6.96 12.45 8.21
CA GLY A 56 7.53 11.54 9.19
C GLY A 56 6.58 10.45 9.71
N PHE A 57 5.32 10.40 9.27
CA PHE A 57 4.40 9.32 9.62
C PHE A 57 4.81 8.02 8.91
N VAL A 58 4.83 6.90 9.64
CA VAL A 58 5.19 5.59 9.07
C VAL A 58 3.94 4.72 9.00
N VAL A 59 3.64 4.25 7.79
CA VAL A 59 2.55 3.31 7.54
C VAL A 59 3.13 1.91 7.42
N VAL A 60 2.49 0.95 8.09
CA VAL A 60 2.82 -0.46 8.00
C VAL A 60 1.54 -1.22 7.66
N GLY A 61 1.57 -1.91 6.52
CA GLY A 61 0.45 -2.73 6.06
C GLY A 61 0.49 -4.15 6.61
N LYS A 62 -0.44 -4.97 6.11
CA LYS A 62 -0.38 -6.42 6.36
C LYS A 62 0.91 -7.00 5.76
N PRO A 63 1.64 -7.85 6.50
CA PRO A 63 2.85 -8.47 5.97
C PRO A 63 2.52 -9.44 4.83
N ALA A 64 3.50 -9.71 3.98
CA ALA A 64 3.48 -10.87 3.11
C ALA A 64 3.75 -12.14 3.93
N THR A 65 2.88 -13.13 3.82
CA THR A 65 3.01 -14.43 4.49
C THR A 65 3.36 -15.50 3.48
N CYS A 66 4.36 -16.32 3.80
CA CYS A 66 4.72 -17.47 2.98
C CYS A 66 4.26 -18.76 3.67
N ILE A 67 3.44 -19.56 3.00
CA ILE A 67 2.91 -20.82 3.55
C ILE A 67 3.98 -21.91 3.52
N ASP A 68 4.79 -21.93 2.47
CA ASP A 68 5.86 -22.91 2.26
C ASP A 68 7.21 -22.20 2.12
N PRO A 69 8.13 -22.35 3.08
CA PRO A 69 9.46 -21.74 3.03
C PRO A 69 10.26 -22.01 1.74
N ALA A 70 10.01 -23.13 1.04
CA ALA A 70 10.68 -23.43 -0.22
C ALA A 70 10.30 -22.44 -1.34
N ASN A 71 9.12 -21.84 -1.24
CA ASN A 71 8.59 -20.85 -2.17
C ASN A 71 8.96 -19.41 -1.78
N TRP A 72 9.75 -19.22 -0.72
CA TRP A 72 10.17 -17.88 -0.31
C TRP A 72 11.02 -17.21 -1.39
N ARG A 73 10.61 -16.02 -1.82
CA ARG A 73 11.36 -15.14 -2.71
C ARG A 73 11.23 -13.72 -2.16
N ASP A 74 12.36 -13.06 -1.87
CA ASP A 74 12.34 -11.73 -1.25
C ASP A 74 11.61 -10.70 -2.11
N GLU A 75 11.82 -10.74 -3.43
CA GLU A 75 11.13 -9.84 -4.38
C GLU A 75 9.61 -9.96 -4.32
N ILE A 76 9.09 -11.18 -4.17
CA ILE A 76 7.64 -11.44 -4.06
C ILE A 76 7.13 -10.92 -2.71
N GLY A 77 7.86 -11.18 -1.63
CA GLY A 77 7.54 -10.68 -0.30
C GLY A 77 7.52 -9.15 -0.25
N GLN A 78 8.51 -8.49 -0.86
CA GLN A 78 8.64 -7.03 -0.90
C GLN A 78 7.47 -6.45 -1.67
N LYS A 79 7.16 -7.01 -2.85
CA LYS A 79 6.02 -6.56 -3.64
C LYS A 79 4.69 -6.68 -2.90
N ILE A 80 4.40 -7.85 -2.31
CA ILE A 80 3.12 -8.06 -1.62
C ILE A 80 3.00 -7.16 -0.39
N SER A 81 4.06 -7.06 0.41
CA SER A 81 4.06 -6.24 1.63
C SER A 81 3.99 -4.74 1.31
N TYR A 82 4.66 -4.30 0.24
CA TYR A 82 4.54 -2.95 -0.29
C TYR A 82 3.12 -2.65 -0.76
N ASP A 83 2.53 -3.49 -1.61
CA ASP A 83 1.18 -3.31 -2.13
C ASP A 83 0.15 -3.23 -0.99
N ASN A 84 0.30 -4.07 0.05
CA ASN A 84 -0.54 -4.04 1.25
C ASN A 84 -0.38 -2.73 2.05
N THR A 85 0.85 -2.22 2.16
CA THR A 85 1.16 -0.99 2.91
C THR A 85 0.68 0.24 2.13
N PHE A 86 0.86 0.25 0.81
CA PHE A 86 0.37 1.29 -0.07
C PHE A 86 -1.16 1.39 -0.04
N SER A 87 -1.86 0.24 -0.03
CA SER A 87 -3.32 0.20 0.14
C SER A 87 -3.77 0.83 1.46
N GLU A 88 -3.02 0.62 2.54
CA GLU A 88 -3.29 1.24 3.83
C GLU A 88 -3.12 2.76 3.79
N ILE A 89 -2.09 3.27 3.11
CA ILE A 89 -1.92 4.72 2.90
C ILE A 89 -3.13 5.31 2.19
N TRP A 90 -3.64 4.62 1.16
CA TRP A 90 -4.83 5.09 0.44
C TRP A 90 -6.04 5.22 1.36
N ARG A 91 -6.27 4.22 2.24
CA ARG A 91 -7.35 4.26 3.23
C ARG A 91 -7.22 5.46 4.18
N LEU A 92 -6.00 5.74 4.64
CA LEU A 92 -5.71 6.87 5.53
C LEU A 92 -5.89 8.23 4.83
N GLU A 93 -5.43 8.35 3.59
CA GLU A 93 -5.62 9.56 2.78
C GLU A 93 -7.11 9.82 2.49
N ALA A 94 -7.89 8.77 2.23
CA ALA A 94 -9.34 8.87 2.07
C ALA A 94 -10.02 9.37 3.36
N TYR A 95 -9.63 8.80 4.51
CA TYR A 95 -10.10 9.25 5.81
C TYR A 95 -9.74 10.73 6.08
N ARG A 96 -8.50 11.13 5.79
CA ARG A 96 -8.03 12.52 5.95
C ARG A 96 -8.87 13.49 5.13
N LYS A 97 -9.12 13.16 3.86
CA LYS A 97 -9.88 14.01 2.93
C LYS A 97 -11.34 14.19 3.37
N LEU A 98 -12.01 13.09 3.69
CA LEU A 98 -13.40 13.12 4.17
C LEU A 98 -13.57 13.77 5.55
N SER A 99 -12.51 13.76 6.38
CA SER A 99 -12.52 14.43 7.68
C SER A 99 -12.33 15.95 7.58
N GLY A 100 -11.68 16.44 6.51
CA GLY A 100 -11.41 17.85 6.28
C GLY A 100 -12.60 18.65 5.72
N GLU A 101 -13.54 17.98 5.06
CA GLU A 101 -14.71 18.59 4.40
C GLU A 101 -15.87 18.91 5.37
N LYS A 102 -15.80 18.48 6.63
CA LYS A 102 -16.86 18.70 7.64
C LYS A 102 -16.68 19.98 8.47
N LYS A 103 -16.09 21.04 7.90
CA LYS A 103 -16.01 22.37 8.55
C LYS A 103 -16.91 23.38 7.87
#